data_AF-A0A661KY69-F1
#
_entry.id   AF-A0A661KY69-F1
#
_cell.length_a   1.000
_cell.length_b   1.000
_cell.length_c   1.000
_cell.angle_alpha   90.00
_cell.angle_beta   90.00
_cell.angle_gamma   90.00
#
_symmetry.space_group_name_H-M   'P 1'
#
loop_
_entity.id
_entity.type
_entity.pdbx_description
1 polymer ?
#
loop_
_entity_poly.entity_id
_entity_poly.type
_entity_poly.pdbx_seq_one_letter_code
_entity_poly.pdbx_strand_id
1 'polypeptide(L)'
;MFVGSGILGAGILGFLIVQRYGRLGSVVRWLIRYNIGGNPLKKASDYITQIDEELRRFYREHPYNLPISMLWHSLGFLCGIMQCWIFVWVLTQKTSLIIAAGIWLLGTWIDLVGFAIPTHVGVIEAGRVIVFKVMGFDSSLGLAFGLTLRAEQLFWAGVGLLIYVWYILKNSKKGNKRRIA
;
A
#
# COMPACT_ATOMS: atom_id res chain seq x y z
N MET A 1 -25.07 3.70 0.31
CA MET A 1 -23.87 2.83 0.42
C MET A 1 -23.59 2.07 -0.87
N PHE A 2 -24.57 1.39 -1.48
CA PHE A 2 -24.37 0.62 -2.73
C PHE A 2 -23.91 1.42 -3.96
N VAL A 3 -24.37 2.66 -4.13
CA VAL A 3 -23.99 3.50 -5.28
C VAL A 3 -22.50 3.87 -5.23
N GLY A 4 -21.97 4.23 -4.06
CA GLY A 4 -20.56 4.57 -3.88
C GLY A 4 -19.64 3.36 -4.08
N SER A 5 -20.03 2.21 -3.52
CA SER A 5 -19.30 0.95 -3.74
C SER A 5 -19.33 0.51 -5.20
N GLY A 6 -20.44 0.73 -5.91
CA GLY A 6 -20.58 0.44 -7.33
C GLY A 6 -19.66 1.31 -8.20
N ILE A 7 -19.57 2.61 -7.92
CA ILE A 7 -18.68 3.53 -8.65
C ILE A 7 -17.21 3.17 -8.41
N LEU A 8 -16.82 2.90 -7.16
CA LEU A 8 -15.45 2.48 -6.84
C LEU A 8 -15.10 1.14 -7.49
N GLY A 9 -16.01 0.15 -7.41
CA GLY A 9 -15.82 -1.15 -8.06
C GLY A 9 -15.70 -1.02 -9.57
N ALA A 10 -16.56 -0.22 -10.20
CA ALA A 10 -16.48 0.06 -11.64
C ALA A 10 -15.19 0.80 -12.02
N GLY A 11 -14.72 1.74 -11.19
CA GLY A 11 -13.45 2.44 -11.39
C GLY A 11 -12.24 1.51 -11.31
N ILE A 12 -12.19 0.63 -10.30
CA ILE A 12 -11.14 -0.37 -10.14
C ILE A 12 -11.18 -1.36 -11.31
N LEU A 13 -12.36 -1.89 -11.66
CA LEU A 13 -12.51 -2.80 -12.80
C LEU A 13 -12.13 -2.13 -14.12
N GLY A 14 -12.56 -0.89 -14.34
CA GLY A 14 -12.19 -0.10 -15.51
C GLY A 14 -10.69 0.14 -15.59
N PHE A 15 -10.06 0.48 -14.47
CA PHE A 15 -8.61 0.63 -14.37
C PHE A 15 -7.87 -0.67 -14.66
N LEU A 16 -8.31 -1.80 -14.09
CA LEU A 16 -7.75 -3.13 -14.37
C LEU A 16 -7.94 -3.56 -15.83
N ILE A 17 -9.08 -3.23 -16.43
CA ILE A 17 -9.35 -3.46 -17.85
C ILE A 17 -8.36 -2.63 -18.70
N VAL A 18 -8.22 -1.34 -18.42
CA VAL A 18 -7.28 -0.45 -19.12
C VAL A 18 -5.84 -0.95 -18.98
N GLN A 19 -5.43 -1.40 -17.78
CA GLN A 19 -4.12 -2.02 -17.54
C GLN A 19 -3.95 -3.34 -18.31
N ARG A 20 -4.96 -4.22 -18.31
CA ARG A 20 -4.91 -5.53 -18.98
C ARG A 20 -4.75 -5.41 -20.49
N TYR A 21 -5.32 -4.37 -21.11
CA TYR A 21 -5.20 -4.12 -22.54
C TYR A 21 -3.99 -3.24 -22.92
N GLY A 22 -3.14 -2.84 -21.96
CA GLY A 22 -1.94 -2.02 -22.23
C GLY A 22 -2.26 -0.68 -22.86
N ARG A 23 -3.34 -0.03 -22.40
CA ARG A 23 -3.84 1.24 -22.98
C ARG A 23 -3.47 2.47 -22.16
N LEU A 24 -2.63 2.37 -21.13
CA LEU A 24 -2.21 3.55 -20.35
C LEU A 24 -1.44 4.54 -21.24
N GLY A 25 -0.55 4.02 -22.09
CA GLY A 25 0.16 4.79 -23.10
C GLY A 25 -0.77 5.40 -24.14
N SER A 26 -1.93 4.80 -24.42
CA SER A 26 -2.93 5.40 -25.31
C SER A 26 -3.62 6.60 -24.69
N VAL A 27 -3.87 6.59 -23.38
CA VAL A 27 -4.38 7.77 -22.64
C VAL A 27 -3.34 8.89 -22.61
N VAL A 28 -2.06 8.56 -22.40
CA VAL A 28 -0.96 9.52 -22.41
C VAL A 28 -0.76 10.12 -23.81
N ARG A 29 -0.80 9.30 -24.86
CA ARG A 29 -0.76 9.78 -26.26
C ARG A 29 -1.96 10.66 -26.61
N TRP A 30 -3.13 10.37 -26.07
CA TRP A 30 -4.32 11.22 -26.21
C TRP A 30 -4.10 12.59 -25.53
N LEU A 31 -3.54 12.63 -24.33
CA LEU A 31 -3.20 13.89 -23.64
C LEU A 31 -2.14 14.71 -24.40
N ILE A 32 -1.11 14.05 -24.95
CA ILE A 32 -0.08 14.69 -25.79
C ILE A 32 -0.72 15.27 -27.06
N ARG A 33 -1.71 14.59 -27.66
CA ARG A 33 -2.43 15.07 -28.86
C ARG A 33 -3.16 16.39 -28.59
N TYR A 34 -3.63 16.62 -27.37
CA TYR A 34 -4.22 17.89 -26.94
C TYR A 34 -3.18 18.94 -26.49
N ASN A 35 -1.89 18.70 -26.76
CA ASN A 35 -0.77 19.57 -26.41
C ASN A 35 -0.63 19.86 -24.89
N ILE A 36 -1.18 18.98 -24.06
CA ILE A 36 -1.04 19.05 -22.60
C ILE A 36 0.30 18.38 -22.25
N GLY A 37 1.25 19.09 -21.63
CA GLY A 37 2.42 18.49 -20.95
C GLY A 37 3.79 18.48 -21.66
N GLY A 38 3.92 18.96 -22.91
CA GLY A 38 5.23 19.24 -23.56
C GLY A 38 6.26 18.09 -23.63
N ASN A 39 7.56 18.43 -23.75
CA ASN A 39 8.68 17.49 -23.87
C ASN A 39 8.82 16.44 -22.74
N PRO A 40 8.57 16.73 -21.45
CA PRO A 40 8.64 15.70 -20.40
C PRO A 40 7.55 14.64 -20.53
N LEU A 41 6.34 15.02 -21.01
CA LEU A 41 5.26 14.06 -21.23
C LEU A 41 5.57 13.10 -22.38
N LYS A 42 6.33 13.55 -23.38
CA LYS A 42 6.79 12.70 -24.49
C LYS A 42 7.77 11.62 -24.03
N LYS A 43 8.73 11.96 -23.15
CA LYS A 43 9.62 10.97 -22.52
C LYS A 43 8.87 10.00 -21.60
N ALA A 44 7.88 10.50 -20.85
CA ALA A 44 7.01 9.65 -20.03
C ALA A 44 6.17 8.68 -20.87
N SER A 45 5.73 9.07 -22.07
CA SER A 45 4.96 8.21 -22.98
C SER A 45 5.72 6.95 -23.40
N ASP A 46 7.02 7.06 -23.71
CA ASP A 46 7.82 5.91 -24.12
C ASP A 46 8.02 4.94 -22.96
N TYR A 47 8.30 5.47 -21.76
CA TYR A 47 8.41 4.67 -20.53
C TYR A 47 7.10 3.98 -20.16
N ILE A 48 5.97 4.69 -20.25
CA ILE A 48 4.64 4.13 -19.98
C ILE A 48 4.27 3.07 -21.01
N THR A 49 4.70 3.22 -22.26
CA THR A 49 4.49 2.20 -23.30
C THR A 49 5.29 0.92 -23.03
N GLN A 50 6.53 1.03 -22.53
CA GLN A 50 7.30 -0.13 -22.08
C GLN A 50 6.61 -0.84 -20.91
N ILE A 51 6.13 -0.09 -19.92
CA ILE A 51 5.37 -0.63 -18.79
C ILE A 51 4.10 -1.37 -19.26
N ASP A 52 3.36 -0.80 -20.22
CA ASP A 52 2.17 -1.45 -20.79
C ASP A 52 2.49 -2.79 -21.45
N GLU A 53 3.64 -2.89 -22.14
CA GLU A 53 4.06 -4.10 -22.82
C GLU A 53 4.50 -5.18 -21.83
N GLU A 54 5.20 -4.80 -20.76
CA GLU A 54 5.54 -5.68 -19.63
C GLU A 54 4.29 -6.16 -18.87
N LEU A 55 3.36 -5.27 -18.56
CA LEU A 55 2.08 -5.62 -17.93
C LEU A 55 1.31 -6.60 -18.81
N ARG A 56 1.20 -6.33 -20.11
CA ARG A 56 0.52 -7.23 -21.05
C ARG A 56 1.17 -8.61 -21.09
N ARG A 57 2.50 -8.67 -21.06
CA ARG A 57 3.25 -9.93 -20.98
C ARG A 57 2.95 -10.66 -19.67
N PHE A 58 3.00 -9.96 -18.54
CA PHE A 58 2.68 -10.50 -17.22
C PHE A 58 1.26 -11.08 -17.15
N TYR A 59 0.25 -10.35 -17.63
CA TYR A 59 -1.14 -10.82 -17.66
C TYR A 59 -1.34 -12.07 -18.54
N ARG A 60 -0.53 -12.23 -19.60
CA ARG A 60 -0.59 -13.39 -20.50
C ARG A 60 0.13 -14.60 -19.93
N GLU A 61 1.33 -14.40 -19.38
CA GLU A 61 2.20 -15.48 -18.89
C GLU A 61 1.82 -15.92 -17.47
N HIS A 62 1.21 -15.05 -16.67
CA HIS A 62 0.93 -15.27 -15.25
C HIS A 62 -0.48 -14.80 -14.82
N PRO A 63 -1.57 -15.34 -15.42
CA PRO A 63 -2.93 -14.85 -15.17
C PRO A 63 -3.39 -15.00 -13.71
N TYR A 64 -2.83 -15.96 -12.95
CA TYR A 64 -3.18 -16.20 -11.56
C TYR A 64 -2.37 -15.36 -10.55
N ASN A 65 -1.24 -14.78 -10.96
CA ASN A 65 -0.37 -14.07 -10.01
C ASN A 65 -1.02 -12.78 -9.52
N LEU A 66 -1.77 -12.07 -10.37
CA LEU A 66 -2.49 -10.87 -9.94
C LEU A 66 -3.57 -11.17 -8.89
N PRO A 67 -4.55 -12.07 -9.12
CA PRO A 67 -5.57 -12.35 -8.10
C PRO A 67 -4.95 -12.92 -6.83
N ILE A 68 -3.90 -13.74 -6.91
CA ILE A 68 -3.16 -14.22 -5.73
C ILE A 68 -2.53 -13.05 -4.96
N SER A 69 -1.89 -12.11 -5.64
CA SER A 69 -1.33 -10.91 -5.02
C SER A 69 -2.42 -10.05 -4.37
N MET A 70 -3.57 -9.86 -5.03
CA MET A 70 -4.72 -9.16 -4.48
C MET A 70 -5.28 -9.86 -3.23
N LEU A 71 -5.33 -11.20 -3.22
CA LEU A 71 -5.73 -11.98 -2.06
C LEU A 71 -4.76 -11.77 -0.89
N TRP A 72 -3.45 -11.87 -1.13
CA TRP A 72 -2.44 -11.63 -0.10
C TRP A 72 -2.50 -10.20 0.45
N HIS A 73 -2.68 -9.21 -0.43
CA HIS A 73 -2.88 -7.83 -0.02
C HIS A 73 -4.14 -7.68 0.85
N SER A 74 -5.25 -8.30 0.44
CA SER A 74 -6.52 -8.25 1.18
C SER A 74 -6.38 -8.90 2.56
N LEU A 75 -5.68 -10.04 2.66
CA LEU A 75 -5.40 -10.69 3.94
C LEU A 75 -4.53 -9.80 4.84
N GLY A 76 -3.47 -9.19 4.30
CA GLY A 76 -2.65 -8.23 5.04
C GLY A 76 -3.46 -7.01 5.51
N PHE A 77 -4.38 -6.53 4.67
CA PHE A 77 -5.28 -5.43 5.02
C PHE A 77 -6.22 -5.80 6.17
N LEU A 78 -6.78 -7.02 6.16
CA LEU A 78 -7.60 -7.54 7.25
C LEU A 78 -6.81 -7.66 8.56
N CYS A 79 -5.55 -8.09 8.50
CA CYS A 79 -4.68 -8.11 9.68
C CYS A 79 -4.56 -6.72 10.32
N GLY A 80 -4.43 -5.66 9.51
CA GLY A 80 -4.42 -4.28 10.00
C GLY A 80 -5.72 -3.86 10.69
N ILE A 81 -6.88 -4.24 10.13
CA ILE A 81 -8.19 -4.04 10.79
C ILE A 81 -8.23 -4.77 12.14
N MET A 82 -7.78 -6.03 12.17
CA MET A 82 -7.74 -6.83 13.40
C MET A 82 -6.84 -6.21 14.45
N GLN A 83 -5.66 -5.73 14.07
CA GLN A 83 -4.75 -5.02 14.95
C GLN A 83 -5.40 -3.75 15.53
N CYS A 84 -6.05 -2.94 14.68
CA CYS A 84 -6.80 -1.78 15.13
C CYS A 84 -7.91 -2.16 16.11
N TRP A 85 -8.66 -3.22 15.81
CA TRP A 85 -9.73 -3.70 16.67
C TRP A 85 -9.21 -4.15 18.03
N ILE A 86 -8.15 -4.97 18.06
CA ILE A 86 -7.50 -5.42 19.30
C ILE A 86 -7.03 -4.22 20.11
N PHE A 87 -6.34 -3.25 19.49
CA PHE A 87 -5.85 -2.07 20.17
C PHE A 87 -6.96 -1.29 20.87
N VAL A 88 -8.03 -0.96 20.13
CA VAL A 88 -9.15 -0.18 20.68
C VAL A 88 -9.92 -1.00 21.71
N TRP A 89 -10.13 -2.29 21.46
CA TRP A 89 -10.86 -3.18 22.37
C TRP A 89 -10.13 -3.30 23.72
N VAL A 90 -8.81 -3.51 23.71
CA VAL A 90 -8.01 -3.60 24.94
C VAL A 90 -8.13 -2.34 25.78
N LEU A 91 -8.09 -1.16 25.17
CA LEU A 91 -8.05 0.12 25.89
C LEU A 91 -9.42 0.67 26.28
N THR A 92 -10.49 0.34 25.54
CA THR A 92 -11.82 0.93 25.76
C THR A 92 -12.86 -0.08 26.23
N GLN A 93 -12.59 -1.39 26.07
CA GLN A 93 -13.53 -2.50 26.31
C GLN A 93 -14.85 -2.39 25.53
N LYS A 94 -14.94 -1.43 24.59
CA LYS A 94 -16.15 -1.05 23.87
C LYS A 94 -15.79 -0.68 22.44
N THR A 95 -15.69 -1.68 21.56
CA THR A 95 -15.53 -1.43 20.13
C THR A 95 -16.04 -2.60 19.30
N SER A 96 -16.56 -2.29 18.11
CA SER A 96 -16.99 -3.28 17.13
C SER A 96 -15.97 -3.38 16.00
N LEU A 97 -15.95 -4.53 15.32
CA LEU A 97 -15.08 -4.74 14.15
C LEU A 97 -15.34 -3.71 13.04
N ILE A 98 -16.60 -3.26 12.91
CA ILE A 98 -17.02 -2.27 11.91
C ILE A 98 -16.39 -0.90 12.18
N ILE A 99 -16.37 -0.48 13.45
CA ILE A 99 -15.74 0.79 13.85
C ILE A 99 -14.22 0.72 13.60
N ALA A 100 -13.57 -0.38 13.98
CA ALA A 100 -12.15 -0.59 13.72
C ALA A 100 -11.82 -0.60 12.22
N ALA A 101 -12.65 -1.24 11.40
CA ALA A 101 -12.51 -1.22 9.95
C ALA A 101 -12.65 0.21 9.39
N GLY A 102 -13.59 1.00 9.91
CA GLY A 102 -13.75 2.41 9.56
C GLY A 102 -12.51 3.24 9.90
N ILE A 103 -11.97 3.08 11.11
CA ILE A 103 -10.72 3.72 11.54
C ILE A 103 -9.57 3.33 10.61
N TRP A 104 -9.38 2.04 10.36
CA TRP A 104 -8.29 1.54 9.53
C TRP A 104 -8.39 2.08 8.10
N LEU A 105 -9.58 2.00 7.50
CA LEU A 105 -9.81 2.44 6.13
C LEU A 105 -9.57 3.95 6.00
N LEU A 106 -10.15 4.78 6.86
CA LEU A 106 -9.88 6.23 6.87
C LEU A 106 -8.39 6.52 7.10
N GLY A 107 -7.73 5.76 7.98
CA GLY A 107 -6.30 5.84 8.19
C GLY A 107 -5.50 5.62 6.91
N THR A 108 -5.84 4.61 6.12
CA THR A 108 -5.15 4.35 4.83
C THR A 108 -5.33 5.47 3.81
N TRP A 109 -6.44 6.23 3.85
CA TRP A 109 -6.59 7.44 3.03
C TRP A 109 -5.63 8.54 3.47
N ILE A 110 -5.42 8.72 4.77
CA ILE A 110 -4.43 9.68 5.27
C ILE A 110 -3.03 9.27 4.83
N ASP A 111 -2.70 7.98 4.93
CA ASP A 111 -1.40 7.45 4.51
C ASP A 111 -1.18 7.66 3.00
N LEU A 112 -2.24 7.46 2.19
CA LEU A 112 -2.23 7.70 0.75
C LEU A 112 -1.97 9.16 0.41
N VAL A 113 -2.63 10.11 1.07
CA VAL A 113 -2.37 11.56 0.86
C VAL A 113 -0.98 11.95 1.37
N GLY A 114 -0.53 11.31 2.44
CA GLY A 114 0.78 11.49 3.03
C GLY A 114 1.96 10.90 2.27
N PHE A 115 1.74 10.22 1.13
CA PHE A 115 2.77 9.45 0.43
C PHE A 115 4.04 10.24 0.07
N ALA A 116 3.90 11.55 -0.15
CA ALA A 116 5.01 12.42 -0.51
C ALA A 116 5.91 12.77 0.68
N ILE A 117 5.48 12.49 1.91
CA ILE A 117 6.20 12.85 3.13
C ILE A 117 7.13 11.69 3.51
N PRO A 118 8.46 11.89 3.46
CA PRO A 118 9.43 10.85 3.81
C PRO A 118 9.15 10.35 5.23
N THR A 119 9.11 9.03 5.41
CA THR A 119 8.81 8.36 6.69
C THR A 119 7.46 8.72 7.32
N HIS A 120 6.59 9.49 6.66
CA HIS A 120 5.28 9.91 7.15
C HIS A 120 5.27 10.54 8.56
N VAL A 121 6.36 11.21 8.96
CA VAL A 121 6.50 11.83 10.30
C VAL A 121 5.50 12.96 10.46
N GLY A 122 4.75 12.92 11.56
CA GLY A 122 3.65 13.84 11.85
C GLY A 122 2.33 13.44 11.16
N VAL A 123 2.39 12.83 9.98
CA VAL A 123 1.20 12.43 9.22
C VAL A 123 0.47 11.28 9.88
N ILE A 124 1.20 10.24 10.27
CA ILE A 124 0.58 9.08 10.92
C ILE A 124 -0.01 9.51 12.27
N GLU A 125 0.75 10.25 13.07
CA GLU A 125 0.33 10.65 14.41
C GLU A 125 -0.88 11.60 14.36
N ALA A 126 -0.81 12.69 13.59
CA ALA A 126 -1.93 13.62 13.45
C ALA A 126 -3.12 12.98 12.71
N GLY A 127 -2.83 12.18 11.69
CA GLY A 127 -3.84 11.45 10.92
C GLY A 127 -4.68 10.53 11.77
N ARG A 128 -4.03 9.72 12.62
CA ARG A 128 -4.74 8.81 13.53
C ARG A 128 -5.52 9.58 14.61
N VAL A 129 -5.01 10.69 15.13
CA VAL A 129 -5.77 11.58 16.02
C VAL A 129 -7.06 12.07 15.35
N ILE A 130 -6.98 12.57 14.12
CA ILE A 130 -8.15 13.07 13.37
C ILE A 130 -9.16 11.94 13.15
N VAL A 131 -8.70 10.78 12.66
CA VAL A 131 -9.56 9.64 12.37
C VAL A 131 -10.28 9.14 13.64
N PHE A 132 -9.57 8.99 14.76
CA PHE A 132 -10.18 8.55 16.01
C PHE A 132 -11.22 9.56 16.51
N LYS A 133 -10.93 10.86 16.41
CA LYS A 133 -11.87 11.93 16.81
C LYS A 133 -13.15 11.90 15.97
N VAL A 134 -13.02 11.71 14.65
CA VAL A 134 -14.17 11.56 13.74
C VAL A 134 -15.00 10.32 14.09
N MET A 135 -14.35 9.25 14.53
CA MET A 135 -15.00 8.00 14.94
C MET A 135 -15.55 8.04 16.39
N GLY A 136 -15.49 9.20 17.05
CA GLY A 136 -16.06 9.41 18.39
C GLY A 136 -15.17 9.02 19.56
N PHE A 137 -13.88 8.77 19.32
CA PHE A 137 -12.90 8.45 20.36
C PHE A 137 -12.09 9.69 20.78
N ASP A 138 -11.44 9.59 21.93
CA ASP A 138 -10.54 10.63 22.42
C ASP A 138 -9.28 10.77 21.56
N SER A 139 -8.76 11.99 21.47
CA SER A 139 -7.55 12.30 20.68
C SER A 139 -6.31 11.58 21.21
N SER A 140 -6.20 11.38 22.53
CA SER A 140 -5.10 10.63 23.14
C SER A 140 -5.05 9.17 22.66
N LEU A 141 -6.20 8.54 22.43
CA LEU A 141 -6.29 7.17 21.93
C LEU A 141 -5.78 7.07 20.49
N GLY A 142 -6.14 8.04 19.65
CA GLY A 142 -5.63 8.13 18.27
C GLY A 142 -4.12 8.36 18.21
N LEU A 143 -3.59 9.21 19.08
CA LEU A 143 -2.13 9.42 19.19
C LEU A 143 -1.42 8.15 19.65
N ALA A 144 -1.94 7.48 20.68
CA ALA A 144 -1.39 6.22 21.18
C ALA A 144 -1.39 5.13 20.09
N PHE A 145 -2.46 5.05 19.28
CA PHE A 145 -2.50 4.13 18.16
C PHE A 145 -1.44 4.46 17.09
N GLY A 146 -1.30 5.74 16.72
CA GLY A 146 -0.26 6.19 15.79
C GLY A 146 1.15 5.81 16.26
N LEU A 147 1.46 6.03 17.55
CA LEU A 147 2.73 5.62 18.15
C LEU A 147 2.93 4.10 18.19
N THR A 148 1.85 3.34 18.37
CA THR A 148 1.89 1.87 18.32
C THR A 148 2.25 1.37 16.93
N LEU A 149 1.66 1.95 15.89
CA LEU A 149 2.02 1.63 14.49
C LEU A 149 3.47 1.99 14.19
N ARG A 150 4.00 3.08 14.78
CA ARG A 150 5.42 3.43 14.67
C ARG A 150 6.34 2.40 15.30
N ALA A 151 6.03 1.99 16.52
CA ALA A 151 6.80 0.97 17.22
C ALA A 151 6.82 -0.33 16.42
N GLU A 152 5.67 -0.71 15.84
CA GLU A 152 5.56 -1.88 14.97
C GLU A 152 6.40 -1.76 13.69
N GLN A 153 6.34 -0.62 13.00
CA GLN A 153 7.16 -0.36 11.81
C GLN A 153 8.66 -0.47 12.11
N LEU A 154 9.11 0.14 13.21
CA LEU A 154 10.51 0.08 13.66
C LEU A 154 10.90 -1.35 14.04
N PHE A 155 10.01 -2.08 14.72
CA PHE A 155 10.22 -3.47 15.08
C PHE A 155 10.43 -4.35 13.84
N TRP A 156 9.51 -4.29 12.86
CA TRP A 156 9.64 -5.07 11.63
C TRP A 156 10.81 -4.66 10.76
N ALA A 157 11.13 -3.36 10.71
CA ALA A 157 12.34 -2.87 10.04
C ALA A 157 13.61 -3.47 10.68
N GLY A 158 13.67 -3.50 12.01
CA GLY A 158 14.75 -4.12 12.76
C GLY A 158 14.85 -5.63 12.49
N VAL A 159 13.73 -6.36 12.54
CA VAL A 159 13.69 -7.79 12.23
C VAL A 159 14.16 -8.07 10.79
N GLY A 160 13.68 -7.29 9.82
CA GLY A 160 14.09 -7.40 8.42
C GLY A 160 15.60 -7.19 8.24
N LEU A 161 16.16 -6.17 8.92
CA LEU A 161 17.60 -5.91 8.91
C LEU A 161 18.41 -7.06 9.52
N LEU A 162 17.95 -7.63 10.65
CA LEU A 162 18.60 -8.78 11.28
C LEU A 162 18.61 -10.01 10.37
N ILE A 163 17.46 -10.30 9.73
CA ILE A 163 17.36 -11.40 8.76
C ILE A 163 18.30 -11.17 7.59
N TYR A 164 18.38 -9.94 7.08
CA TYR A 164 19.27 -9.58 5.98
C TYR A 164 20.75 -9.76 6.34
N VAL A 165 21.17 -9.25 7.50
CA VAL A 165 22.55 -9.43 8.00
C VAL A 165 22.87 -10.91 8.19
N TRP A 166 21.95 -11.68 8.78
CA TRP A 166 22.11 -13.12 8.94
C TRP A 166 22.30 -13.84 7.59
N TYR A 167 21.50 -13.47 6.58
CA TYR A 167 21.59 -14.03 5.23
C TYR A 167 22.97 -13.74 4.59
N ILE A 168 23.46 -12.50 4.70
CA ILE A 168 24.79 -12.11 4.20
C ILE A 168 25.90 -12.91 4.88
N LEU A 169 25.89 -12.99 6.22
CA LEU A 169 26.92 -13.68 6.98
C LEU A 169 26.95 -15.18 6.67
N LYS A 170 25.78 -15.80 6.47
CA LYS A 170 25.68 -17.21 6.08
C LYS A 170 26.23 -17.46 4.68
N ASN A 171 25.91 -16.60 3.71
CA ASN A 171 26.40 -16.76 2.33
C ASN A 171 27.90 -16.44 2.18
N SER A 172 28.42 -15.47 2.93
CA SER A 172 29.86 -15.16 2.98
C SER A 172 30.68 -16.37 3.44
N LYS A 173 30.23 -17.09 4.49
CA LYS A 173 30.86 -18.33 4.96
C LYS A 173 30.81 -19.47 3.94
N LYS A 174 29.74 -19.59 3.14
CA LYS A 174 29.63 -20.58 2.04
C LYS A 174 30.55 -20.27 0.86
N GLY A 175 30.68 -18.99 0.49
CA GLY A 175 31.59 -18.55 -0.58
C GLY A 175 33.06 -18.81 -0.25
N ASN A 176 33.45 -18.62 1.02
CA ASN A 176 34.83 -18.88 1.46
C ASN A 176 35.16 -20.37 1.45
N LYS A 177 34.25 -21.26 1.87
CA LYS A 177 34.46 -22.72 1.86
C LYS A 177 34.66 -23.32 0.45
N ARG A 178 34.07 -22.72 -0.59
CA ARG A 178 34.22 -23.18 -2.00
C ARG A 178 35.51 -22.70 -2.68
N ARG A 179 36.24 -21.76 -2.07
CA ARG A 179 37.54 -21.27 -2.59
C ARG A 179 38.75 -22.01 -2.01
N ILE A 180 38.56 -22.76 -0.93
CA ILE A 180 39.62 -23.45 -0.18
C ILE A 180 39.53 -24.98 -0.38
N ALA A 181 38.53 -25.45 -1.13
CA ALA A 181 38.37 -26.82 -1.60
C ALA A 181 38.59 -26.84 -3.12
#